data_AF-A0A536JLH2-F1
#
_entry.id   AF-A0A536JLH2-F1
#
_cell.length_a   1.000
_cell.length_b   1.000
_cell.length_c   1.000
_cell.angle_alpha   90.00
_cell.angle_beta   90.00
_cell.angle_gamma   90.00
#
_symmetry.space_group_name_H-M   'P 1'
#
loop_
_entity.id
_entity.type
_entity.pdbx_description
1 polymer ?
#
loop_
_entity_poly.entity_id
_entity_poly.type
_entity_poly.pdbx_seq_one_letter_code
_entity_poly.pdbx_strand_id
1 'polypeptide(L)'
;MGEQRAGRRRGFTPRQLELMEKVAHGFSNKEIASQLGISEQGVKEQVSVLLLRLGVRNRAALAELGTRAGIVGDPFASTDWLPFLFRNAPMSIAFLRGPEHVVEAINEQGRIMAGQGLLLGMPLRSAYPGMPSAIVALIDDAYRDARARMLAAVPNRWNRKGAGADEDGVMTVVAQPVPARDPAMVGVLLFAIDVTDA
;
A
#
# COMPACT_ATOMS: atom_id res chain seq x y z
N MET A 1 -27.38 -1.63 3.12
CA MET A 1 -26.99 -2.68 2.14
C MET A 1 -25.48 -2.67 1.84
N GLY A 2 -24.62 -2.36 2.84
CA GLY A 2 -23.17 -2.14 2.64
C GLY A 2 -22.24 -3.13 3.35
N GLU A 3 -22.72 -3.90 4.33
CA GLU A 3 -21.86 -4.69 5.22
C GLU A 3 -21.57 -6.11 4.71
N GLN A 4 -22.39 -6.67 3.81
CA GLN A 4 -22.16 -8.01 3.25
C GLN A 4 -21.02 -8.08 2.23
N ARG A 5 -20.59 -6.94 1.65
CA ARG A 5 -19.47 -6.89 0.69
C ARG A 5 -18.09 -6.98 1.36
N ALA A 6 -17.97 -6.58 2.63
CA ALA A 6 -16.71 -6.62 3.36
C ALA A 6 -16.32 -8.04 3.82
N GLY A 7 -17.31 -8.90 4.12
CA GLY A 7 -17.09 -10.26 4.63
C GLY A 7 -16.60 -11.30 3.62
N ARG A 8 -16.85 -11.10 2.31
CA ARG A 8 -16.38 -12.05 1.26
C ARG A 8 -14.90 -11.89 0.88
N ARG A 9 -14.27 -10.77 1.24
CA ARG A 9 -12.93 -10.35 0.78
C ARG A 9 -11.74 -11.04 1.46
N ARG A 10 -11.97 -11.92 2.45
CA ARG A 10 -10.93 -12.71 3.13
C ARG A 10 -10.84 -14.18 2.66
N GLY A 11 -11.30 -14.50 1.45
CA GLY A 11 -11.72 -15.87 1.11
C GLY A 11 -10.93 -16.66 0.06
N PHE A 12 -10.17 -16.05 -0.84
CA PHE A 12 -9.54 -16.79 -1.95
C PHE A 12 -8.12 -17.25 -1.61
N THR A 13 -7.78 -18.48 -2.01
CA THR A 13 -6.41 -18.99 -1.85
C THR A 13 -5.48 -18.35 -2.89
N PRO A 14 -4.15 -18.33 -2.67
CA PRO A 14 -3.20 -17.80 -3.66
C PRO A 14 -3.37 -18.43 -5.05
N ARG A 15 -3.60 -19.74 -5.13
CA ARG A 15 -3.86 -20.46 -6.39
C ARG A 15 -5.16 -20.02 -7.08
N GLN A 16 -6.20 -19.70 -6.32
CA GLN A 16 -7.46 -19.18 -6.87
C GLN A 16 -7.29 -17.78 -7.44
N LEU A 17 -6.46 -16.94 -6.81
CA LEU A 17 -6.12 -15.61 -7.33
C LEU A 17 -5.33 -15.70 -8.63
N GLU A 18 -4.30 -16.55 -8.67
CA GLU A 18 -3.47 -16.75 -9.87
C GLU A 18 -4.32 -17.28 -11.05
N LEU A 19 -5.25 -18.21 -10.79
CA LEU A 19 -6.19 -18.69 -11.78
C LEU A 19 -7.09 -17.56 -12.33
N MET A 20 -7.66 -16.73 -11.45
CA MET A 20 -8.51 -15.60 -11.84
C MET A 20 -7.74 -14.57 -12.67
N GLU A 21 -6.50 -14.28 -12.30
CA GLU A 21 -5.62 -13.38 -13.04
C GLU A 21 -5.40 -13.88 -14.47
N LYS A 22 -5.06 -15.16 -14.65
CA LYS A 22 -4.88 -15.72 -15.99
C LYS A 22 -6.19 -15.72 -16.80
N VAL A 23 -7.34 -15.90 -16.15
CA VAL A 23 -8.65 -15.75 -16.83
C VAL A 23 -8.88 -14.31 -17.28
N ALA A 24 -8.53 -13.30 -16.47
CA ALA A 24 -8.65 -11.88 -16.82
C ALA A 24 -7.74 -11.47 -17.99
N HIS A 25 -6.56 -12.09 -18.09
CA HIS A 25 -5.64 -11.91 -19.22
C HIS A 25 -6.03 -12.70 -20.49
N GLY A 26 -7.15 -13.43 -20.46
CA GLY A 26 -7.68 -14.13 -21.64
C GLY A 26 -7.02 -15.47 -21.96
N PHE A 27 -6.14 -16.00 -21.09
CA PHE A 27 -5.57 -17.34 -21.29
C PHE A 27 -6.68 -18.39 -21.36
N SER A 28 -6.49 -19.44 -22.16
CA SER A 28 -7.36 -20.61 -22.24
C SER A 28 -7.14 -21.57 -21.06
N ASN A 29 -8.07 -22.50 -20.81
CA ASN A 29 -7.87 -23.51 -19.76
C ASN A 29 -6.63 -24.38 -19.99
N LYS A 30 -6.27 -24.62 -21.25
CA LYS A 30 -5.09 -25.40 -21.61
C LYS A 30 -3.80 -24.66 -21.28
N GLU A 31 -3.74 -23.36 -21.58
CA GLU A 31 -2.58 -22.52 -21.23
C GLU A 31 -2.44 -22.36 -19.72
N ILE A 32 -3.56 -22.14 -19.03
CA ILE A 32 -3.60 -22.06 -17.57
C ILE A 32 -3.14 -23.37 -16.94
N ALA A 33 -3.62 -24.51 -17.44
CA ALA A 33 -3.22 -25.84 -16.96
C ALA A 33 -1.71 -26.06 -17.07
N SER A 34 -1.14 -25.69 -18.23
CA SER A 34 0.30 -25.73 -18.48
C SER A 34 1.08 -24.88 -17.48
N GLN A 35 0.64 -23.65 -17.21
CA GLN A 35 1.32 -22.74 -16.29
C GLN A 35 1.18 -23.13 -14.82
N LEU A 36 0.03 -23.67 -14.41
CA LEU A 36 -0.26 -24.03 -13.03
C LEU A 36 0.15 -25.46 -12.66
N GLY A 37 0.63 -26.26 -13.62
CA GLY A 37 1.01 -27.66 -13.41
C GLY A 37 -0.16 -28.56 -13.00
N ILE A 38 -1.37 -28.27 -13.48
CA ILE A 38 -2.59 -29.05 -13.19
C ILE A 38 -3.29 -29.47 -14.49
N SER A 39 -4.28 -30.36 -14.41
CA SER A 39 -5.05 -30.78 -15.59
C SER A 39 -5.99 -29.67 -16.08
N GLU A 40 -6.29 -29.65 -17.39
CA GLU A 40 -7.29 -28.74 -17.97
C GLU A 40 -8.67 -28.90 -17.29
N GLN A 41 -9.02 -30.14 -16.93
CA GLN A 41 -10.23 -30.45 -16.19
C GLN A 41 -10.23 -29.81 -14.79
N GLY A 42 -9.10 -29.88 -14.07
CA GLY A 42 -8.93 -29.20 -12.78
C GLY A 42 -9.08 -27.68 -12.90
N VAL A 43 -8.61 -27.08 -13.99
CA VAL A 43 -8.85 -25.66 -14.29
C VAL A 43 -10.34 -25.37 -14.47
N LYS A 44 -11.06 -26.18 -15.26
CA LYS A 44 -12.52 -26.02 -15.48
C LYS A 44 -13.31 -26.08 -14.17
N GLU A 45 -12.96 -27.00 -13.29
CA GLU A 45 -13.60 -27.16 -11.98
C GLU A 45 -13.35 -25.94 -11.11
N GLN A 46 -12.10 -25.49 -11.01
CA GLN A 46 -11.77 -24.30 -10.21
C GLN A 46 -12.41 -23.02 -10.77
N VAL A 47 -12.45 -22.84 -12.10
CA VAL A 47 -13.18 -21.72 -12.72
C VAL A 47 -14.66 -21.79 -12.36
N SER A 48 -15.28 -22.96 -12.43
CA SER A 48 -16.69 -23.13 -12.06
C SER A 48 -16.97 -22.75 -10.60
N VAL A 49 -16.08 -23.15 -9.68
CA VAL A 49 -16.15 -22.75 -8.27
C VAL A 49 -16.05 -21.22 -8.12
N LEU A 50 -15.15 -20.57 -8.85
CA LEU A 50 -14.99 -19.12 -8.83
C LEU A 50 -16.23 -18.41 -9.37
N LEU A 51 -16.82 -18.90 -10.47
CA LEU A 51 -18.06 -18.35 -11.03
C LEU A 51 -19.19 -18.35 -10.00
N LEU A 52 -19.41 -19.50 -9.36
CA LEU A 52 -20.43 -19.67 -8.32
C LEU A 52 -20.18 -18.76 -7.12
N ARG A 53 -18.94 -18.73 -6.64
CA ARG A 53 -18.57 -17.97 -5.44
C ARG A 53 -18.68 -16.46 -5.65
N LEU A 54 -18.36 -15.98 -6.84
CA LEU A 54 -18.41 -14.57 -7.22
C LEU A 54 -19.78 -14.15 -7.75
N GLY A 55 -20.69 -15.10 -7.99
CA GLY A 55 -22.02 -14.83 -8.54
C GLY A 55 -21.98 -14.32 -9.98
N VAL A 56 -20.94 -14.69 -10.74
CA VAL A 56 -20.79 -14.32 -12.14
C VAL A 56 -21.21 -15.47 -13.04
N ARG A 57 -21.89 -15.12 -14.12
CA ARG A 57 -22.62 -16.04 -14.99
C ARG A 57 -21.75 -16.84 -15.96
N ASN A 58 -20.55 -16.37 -16.27
CA ASN A 58 -19.66 -17.03 -17.22
C ASN A 58 -18.21 -16.53 -17.08
N ARG A 59 -17.28 -17.22 -17.77
CA ARG A 59 -15.85 -16.87 -17.82
C ARG A 59 -15.61 -15.44 -18.29
N ALA A 60 -16.36 -14.95 -19.27
CA ALA A 60 -16.21 -13.59 -19.77
C ALA A 60 -16.53 -12.54 -18.68
N ALA A 61 -17.60 -12.76 -17.91
CA ALA A 61 -17.94 -11.92 -16.76
C ALA A 61 -16.92 -12.05 -15.62
N LEU A 62 -16.31 -13.22 -15.44
CA LEU A 62 -15.19 -13.41 -14.51
C LEU A 62 -13.95 -12.63 -14.96
N ALA A 63 -13.64 -12.64 -16.26
CA ALA A 63 -12.53 -11.89 -16.85
C ALA A 63 -12.75 -10.38 -16.72
N GLU A 64 -13.94 -9.89 -17.08
CA GLU A 64 -14.32 -8.48 -16.94
C GLU A 64 -14.23 -8.01 -15.48
N LEU A 65 -14.71 -8.82 -14.54
CA LEU A 65 -14.60 -8.53 -13.11
C LEU A 65 -13.13 -8.46 -12.69
N GLY A 66 -12.29 -9.39 -13.14
CA GLY A 66 -10.85 -9.37 -12.89
C GLY A 66 -10.18 -8.10 -13.42
N THR A 67 -10.42 -7.75 -14.69
CA THR A 67 -9.87 -6.53 -15.30
C THR A 67 -10.28 -5.26 -14.54
N ARG A 68 -11.57 -5.13 -14.19
CA ARG A 68 -12.08 -3.97 -13.44
C ARG A 68 -11.54 -3.89 -12.04
N ALA A 69 -11.46 -5.03 -11.36
CA ALA A 69 -10.94 -5.10 -10.01
C ALA A 69 -9.48 -4.63 -9.97
N GLY A 70 -8.70 -4.96 -11.00
CA GLY A 70 -7.34 -4.44 -11.09
C GLY A 70 -7.26 -2.93 -11.13
N ILE A 71 -8.05 -2.28 -11.97
CA ILE A 71 -8.04 -0.82 -12.11
C ILE A 71 -8.33 -0.09 -10.79
N VAL A 72 -8.97 -0.75 -9.81
CA VAL A 72 -9.38 -0.16 -8.52
C VAL A 72 -8.38 -0.47 -7.38
N GLY A 73 -7.24 -1.12 -7.66
CA GLY A 73 -6.30 -1.56 -6.62
C GLY A 73 -6.82 -2.72 -5.77
N ASP A 74 -7.86 -3.41 -6.27
CA ASP A 74 -8.17 -4.79 -5.89
C ASP A 74 -7.03 -5.68 -6.48
N PRO A 75 -6.71 -6.86 -5.91
CA PRO A 75 -5.53 -7.69 -6.24
C PRO A 75 -5.41 -8.20 -7.69
N PHE A 76 -6.13 -7.63 -8.64
CA PHE A 76 -6.25 -8.03 -10.03
C PHE A 76 -5.60 -7.01 -11.00
N ALA A 77 -4.86 -6.02 -10.50
CA ALA A 77 -4.06 -5.12 -11.33
C ALA A 77 -2.62 -5.52 -11.21
N SER A 78 -1.90 -5.41 -12.35
CA SER A 78 -0.47 -5.19 -12.29
C SER A 78 -0.17 -4.13 -11.24
N THR A 79 0.67 -4.48 -10.27
CA THR A 79 1.12 -3.58 -9.22
C THR A 79 2.22 -2.62 -9.73
N ASP A 80 2.50 -2.60 -11.03
CA ASP A 80 3.52 -1.72 -11.64
C ASP A 80 3.19 -0.23 -11.47
N TRP A 81 1.91 0.11 -11.27
CA TRP A 81 1.52 1.47 -10.94
C TRP A 81 1.81 1.84 -9.48
N LEU A 82 1.97 0.88 -8.55
CA LEU A 82 2.24 1.18 -7.14
C LEU A 82 3.58 1.92 -6.97
N PRO A 83 4.70 1.50 -7.58
CA PRO A 83 5.93 2.29 -7.54
C PRO A 83 5.75 3.69 -8.14
N PHE A 84 4.96 3.83 -9.20
CA PHE A 84 4.70 5.13 -9.82
C PHE A 84 3.88 6.04 -8.89
N LEU A 85 2.77 5.54 -8.35
CA LEU A 85 1.94 6.27 -7.40
C LEU A 85 2.72 6.63 -6.13
N PHE A 86 3.45 5.68 -5.56
CA PHE A 86 4.27 5.93 -4.37
C PHE A 86 5.26 7.06 -4.63
N ARG A 87 6.07 6.97 -5.69
CA ARG A 87 7.10 7.97 -6.01
C ARG A 87 6.52 9.34 -6.31
N ASN A 88 5.48 9.41 -7.14
CA ASN A 88 4.91 10.66 -7.65
C ASN A 88 3.74 11.22 -6.80
N ALA A 89 3.39 10.58 -5.69
CA ALA A 89 2.33 11.08 -4.82
C ALA A 89 2.64 12.50 -4.34
N PRO A 90 1.66 13.44 -4.35
CA PRO A 90 1.86 14.83 -3.96
C PRO A 90 1.92 15.03 -2.43
N MET A 91 2.17 13.97 -1.67
CA MET A 91 2.26 13.98 -0.21
C MET A 91 3.49 13.20 0.22
N SER A 92 4.10 13.53 1.37
CA SER A 92 5.21 12.75 1.91
C SER A 92 4.71 11.39 2.40
N ILE A 93 5.31 10.31 1.90
CA ILE A 93 5.01 8.94 2.32
C ILE A 93 6.34 8.25 2.68
N ALA A 94 6.40 7.66 3.87
CA ALA A 94 7.51 6.80 4.30
C ALA A 94 7.00 5.50 4.93
N PHE A 95 7.76 4.43 4.78
CA PHE A 95 7.57 3.18 5.52
C PHE A 95 8.73 2.98 6.50
N LEU A 96 8.38 2.76 7.76
CA LEU A 96 9.28 2.61 8.89
C LEU A 96 9.15 1.19 9.44
N ARG A 97 10.21 0.39 9.37
CA ARG A 97 10.17 -1.02 9.78
C ARG A 97 10.60 -1.20 11.22
N GLY A 98 9.88 -2.10 11.91
CA GLY A 98 10.26 -2.58 13.24
C GLY A 98 10.15 -1.54 14.35
N PRO A 99 10.54 -1.91 15.59
CA PRO A 99 10.40 -1.04 16.76
C PRO A 99 11.37 0.15 16.76
N GLU A 100 12.46 0.06 16.00
CA GLU A 100 13.45 1.14 15.83
C GLU A 100 13.09 2.13 14.72
N HIS A 101 11.94 1.93 14.04
CA HIS A 101 11.45 2.76 12.94
C HIS A 101 12.50 3.03 11.86
N VAL A 102 13.13 1.96 11.38
CA VAL A 102 14.14 2.02 10.33
C VAL A 102 13.48 2.45 9.02
N VAL A 103 13.98 3.51 8.39
CA VAL A 103 13.43 4.03 7.13
C VAL A 103 13.73 3.03 6.01
N GLU A 104 12.71 2.37 5.49
CA GLU A 104 12.86 1.36 4.43
C GLU A 104 12.42 1.88 3.07
N ALA A 105 11.39 2.72 3.04
CA ALA A 105 10.97 3.41 1.84
C ALA A 105 10.58 4.86 2.15
N ILE A 106 10.86 5.76 1.22
CA ILE A 106 10.36 7.14 1.23
C ILE A 106 10.15 7.60 -0.21
N ASN A 107 9.09 8.37 -0.45
CA ASN A 107 8.82 8.89 -1.78
C ASN A 107 9.55 10.23 -2.07
N GLU A 108 9.34 10.77 -3.26
CA GLU A 108 10.02 11.99 -3.71
C GLU A 108 9.67 13.20 -2.83
N GLN A 109 8.39 13.38 -2.51
CA GLN A 109 7.95 14.47 -1.63
C GLN A 109 8.58 14.36 -0.23
N GLY A 110 8.65 13.16 0.34
CA GLY A 110 9.31 12.94 1.62
C GLY A 110 10.81 13.25 1.58
N ARG A 111 11.51 12.93 0.48
CA ARG A 111 12.93 13.29 0.31
C ARG A 111 13.15 14.80 0.18
N ILE A 112 12.25 15.49 -0.52
CA ILE A 112 12.31 16.96 -0.62
C ILE A 112 12.10 17.57 0.76
N MET A 113 11.08 17.11 1.50
CA MET A 113 10.73 17.63 2.82
C MET A 113 11.83 17.35 3.87
N ALA A 114 12.44 16.16 3.86
CA ALA A 114 13.49 15.79 4.79
C ALA A 114 14.87 16.38 4.43
N GLY A 115 15.03 16.95 3.23
CA GLY A 115 16.32 17.36 2.67
C GLY A 115 17.22 16.19 2.25
N GLN A 116 18.40 16.48 1.71
CA GLN A 116 19.32 15.46 1.14
C GLN A 116 19.99 14.52 2.17
N GLY A 117 19.61 14.58 3.46
CA GLY A 117 20.25 13.83 4.54
C GLY A 117 19.58 12.52 4.94
N LEU A 118 18.35 12.24 4.48
CA LEU A 118 17.63 11.04 4.92
C LEU A 118 18.17 9.78 4.23
N LEU A 119 18.84 8.91 4.99
CA LEU A 119 19.42 7.67 4.51
C LEU A 119 18.49 6.47 4.77
N LEU A 120 18.22 5.69 3.73
CA LEU A 120 17.52 4.41 3.84
C LEU A 120 18.35 3.43 4.71
N GLY A 121 17.65 2.58 5.47
CA GLY A 121 18.26 1.59 6.35
C GLY A 121 18.70 2.12 7.71
N MET A 122 18.54 3.41 7.98
CA MET A 122 18.82 4.01 9.30
C MET A 122 17.54 4.24 10.11
N PRO A 123 17.61 4.21 11.46
CA PRO A 123 16.52 4.67 12.31
C PRO A 123 16.12 6.11 11.96
N LEU A 124 14.82 6.38 11.83
CA LEU A 124 14.31 7.70 11.44
C LEU A 124 14.86 8.83 12.33
N ARG A 125 14.98 8.57 13.64
CA ARG A 125 15.51 9.52 14.64
C ARG A 125 16.96 9.90 14.39
N SER A 126 17.77 8.94 13.91
CA SER A 126 19.17 9.18 13.56
C SER A 126 19.28 9.92 12.22
N ALA A 127 18.42 9.58 11.27
CA ALA A 127 18.37 10.21 9.96
C ALA A 127 17.79 11.63 10.00
N TYR A 128 16.97 11.95 11.01
CA TYR A 128 16.37 13.27 11.20
C TYR A 128 16.37 13.70 12.69
N PRO A 129 17.52 14.13 13.23
CA PRO A 129 17.68 14.46 14.66
C PRO A 129 16.81 15.62 15.16
N GLY A 130 16.36 16.49 14.25
CA GLY A 130 15.50 17.65 14.56
C GLY A 130 13.99 17.34 14.58
N MET A 131 13.60 16.07 14.50
CA MET A 131 12.18 15.70 14.46
C MET A 131 11.45 16.16 15.73
N PRO A 132 10.29 16.83 15.61
CA PRO A 132 9.46 17.15 16.76
C PRO A 132 9.12 15.90 17.58
N SER A 133 9.30 15.98 18.91
CA SER A 133 9.05 14.87 19.83
C SER A 133 7.61 14.33 19.76
N ALA A 134 6.65 15.18 19.39
CA ALA A 134 5.27 14.77 19.17
C ALA A 134 5.11 13.77 18.01
N ILE A 135 5.79 14.01 16.88
CA ILE A 135 5.78 13.07 15.73
C ILE A 135 6.43 11.76 16.12
N VAL A 136 7.51 11.84 16.88
CA VAL A 136 8.22 10.67 17.39
C VAL A 136 7.32 9.80 18.29
N ALA A 137 6.64 10.41 19.26
CA ALA A 137 5.69 9.72 20.13
C ALA A 137 4.49 9.14 19.35
N LEU A 138 4.00 9.87 18.34
CA LEU A 138 2.95 9.41 17.44
C LEU A 138 3.31 8.09 16.76
N ILE A 139 4.54 7.97 16.25
CA ILE A 139 5.04 6.77 15.57
C ILE A 139 5.20 5.62 16.56
N ASP A 140 5.83 5.87 17.72
CA ASP A 140 6.04 4.86 18.77
C ASP A 140 4.72 4.24 19.22
N ASP A 141 3.73 5.09 19.52
CA ASP A 141 2.44 4.64 20.03
C ASP A 141 1.61 3.95 18.93
N ALA A 142 1.71 4.38 17.68
CA ALA A 142 1.06 3.71 16.56
C ALA A 142 1.63 2.30 16.34
N TYR A 143 2.95 2.14 16.42
CA TYR A 143 3.62 0.85 16.34
C TYR A 143 3.24 -0.07 17.50
N ARG A 144 3.37 0.43 18.74
CA ARG A 144 3.16 -0.35 19.97
C ARG A 144 1.73 -0.90 20.06
N ASP A 145 0.74 -0.06 19.77
CA ASP A 145 -0.67 -0.39 20.02
C ASP A 145 -1.39 -0.89 18.76
N ALA A 146 -0.71 -0.90 17.62
CA ALA A 146 -1.26 -1.23 16.30
C ALA A 146 -2.54 -0.43 15.95
N ARG A 147 -2.60 0.84 16.36
CA ARG A 147 -3.70 1.77 16.05
C ARG A 147 -3.22 2.95 15.23
N ALA A 148 -3.98 3.32 14.21
CA ALA A 148 -3.74 4.53 13.44
C ALA A 148 -3.94 5.76 14.32
N ARG A 149 -3.05 6.74 14.17
CA ARG A 149 -3.06 8.00 14.94
C ARG A 149 -2.70 9.17 14.03
N MET A 150 -3.08 10.38 14.42
CA MET A 150 -2.84 11.60 13.65
C MET A 150 -2.47 12.77 14.58
N LEU A 151 -1.56 13.61 14.12
CA LEU A 151 -1.32 14.95 14.65
C LEU A 151 -1.68 15.97 13.57
N ALA A 152 -2.60 16.87 13.90
CA ALA A 152 -2.94 18.00 13.05
C ALA A 152 -2.10 19.22 13.44
N ALA A 153 -1.91 20.12 12.47
CA ALA A 153 -1.30 21.42 12.66
C ALA A 153 0.09 21.41 13.33
N VAL A 154 0.95 20.48 12.93
CA VAL A 154 2.34 20.43 13.40
C VAL A 154 3.15 21.49 12.64
N PRO A 155 3.77 22.47 13.33
CA PRO A 155 4.66 23.42 12.67
C PRO A 155 5.88 22.71 12.11
N ASN A 156 6.28 23.07 10.89
CA ASN A 156 7.50 22.56 10.30
C ASN A 156 8.18 23.64 9.45
N ARG A 157 9.48 23.45 9.21
CA ARG A 157 10.29 24.32 8.35
C ARG A 157 10.95 23.46 7.28
N TRP A 158 10.70 23.78 6.02
CA TRP A 158 11.37 23.11 4.91
C TRP A 158 11.39 23.97 3.65
N ASN A 159 12.33 23.67 2.76
CA ASN A 159 12.44 24.31 1.45
C ASN A 159 11.39 23.74 0.48
N ARG A 160 10.21 24.38 0.42
CA ARG A 160 9.07 23.97 -0.42
C ARG A 160 9.39 23.88 -1.92
N LYS A 161 10.41 24.61 -2.41
CA LYS A 161 10.79 24.67 -3.84
C LYS A 161 12.04 23.87 -4.19
N GLY A 162 12.66 23.17 -3.23
CA GLY A 162 13.91 22.43 -3.44
C GLY A 162 15.15 23.29 -3.74
N ALA A 163 15.00 24.60 -3.86
CA ALA A 163 16.06 25.59 -4.04
C ALA A 163 15.65 26.90 -3.34
N GLY A 164 16.26 27.22 -2.20
CA GLY A 164 15.84 28.35 -1.36
C GLY A 164 16.05 28.14 0.13
N ALA A 165 15.65 29.14 0.93
CA ALA A 165 15.60 29.07 2.38
C ALA A 165 14.38 28.26 2.84
N ASP A 166 14.45 27.69 4.05
CA ASP A 166 13.31 27.01 4.66
C ASP A 166 12.17 28.01 4.92
N GLU A 167 10.97 27.65 4.44
CA GLU A 167 9.73 28.39 4.70
C GLU A 167 9.03 27.76 5.91
N ASP A 168 8.34 28.59 6.71
CA ASP A 168 7.45 28.09 7.77
C ASP A 168 6.18 27.51 7.13
N GLY A 169 5.76 26.35 7.62
CA GLY A 169 4.57 25.66 7.15
C GLY A 169 3.89 24.85 8.25
N VAL A 170 2.69 24.38 7.95
CA VAL A 170 1.88 23.57 8.86
C VAL A 170 1.59 22.25 8.18
N MET A 171 1.83 21.14 8.90
CA MET A 171 1.55 19.80 8.38
C MET A 171 0.54 19.04 9.24
N THR A 172 -0.20 18.16 8.58
CA THR A 172 -0.88 17.05 9.24
C THR A 172 -0.04 15.79 9.06
N VAL A 173 0.21 15.09 10.16
CA VAL A 173 1.01 13.85 10.19
C VAL A 173 0.13 12.69 10.61
N VAL A 174 0.13 11.62 9.82
CA VAL A 174 -0.63 10.39 10.12
C VAL A 174 0.34 9.22 10.23
N ALA A 175 0.24 8.48 11.33
CA ALA A 175 0.96 7.22 11.53
C ALA A 175 -0.03 6.06 11.44
N GLN A 176 0.12 5.23 10.41
CA GLN A 176 -0.72 4.06 10.16
C GLN A 176 0.11 2.78 10.35
N PRO A 177 -0.16 1.97 11.37
CA PRO A 177 0.56 0.72 11.56
C PRO A 177 0.21 -0.27 10.47
N VAL A 178 1.21 -1.02 10.01
CA VAL A 178 1.08 -2.09 9.03
C VAL A 178 1.08 -3.42 9.78
N PRO A 179 -0.07 -4.11 9.88
CA PRO A 179 -0.17 -5.32 10.70
C PRO A 179 0.48 -6.55 10.06
N ALA A 180 0.97 -7.43 10.93
CA ALA A 180 1.75 -8.64 10.70
C ALA A 180 1.05 -9.80 9.96
N ARG A 181 0.38 -9.57 8.82
CA ARG A 181 0.06 -10.69 7.90
C ARG A 181 1.33 -11.24 7.23
N ASP A 182 2.33 -10.37 7.09
CA ASP A 182 3.69 -10.69 6.67
C ASP A 182 4.66 -10.13 7.72
N PRO A 183 5.43 -10.97 8.43
CA PRO A 183 6.44 -10.52 9.38
C PRO A 183 7.46 -9.53 8.80
N ALA A 184 7.71 -9.58 7.48
CA ALA A 184 8.62 -8.65 6.80
C ALA A 184 8.05 -7.23 6.73
N MET A 185 6.73 -7.06 6.77
CA MET A 185 6.03 -5.78 6.59
C MET A 185 5.59 -5.12 7.90
N VAL A 186 6.02 -5.64 9.06
CA VAL A 186 5.66 -5.08 10.36
C VAL A 186 6.35 -3.72 10.56
N GLY A 187 5.55 -2.66 10.67
CA GLY A 187 6.06 -1.31 10.75
C GLY A 187 4.96 -0.24 10.78
N VAL A 188 5.32 0.98 10.40
CA VAL A 188 4.43 2.15 10.34
C VAL A 188 4.57 2.82 8.98
N LEU A 189 3.44 3.06 8.31
CA LEU A 189 3.33 4.01 7.22
C LEU A 189 3.14 5.40 7.80
N LEU A 190 4.04 6.32 7.47
CA LEU A 190 4.01 7.71 7.89
C LEU A 190 3.62 8.57 6.70
N PHE A 191 2.57 9.37 6.88
CA PHE A 191 2.13 10.37 5.92
C PHE A 191 2.36 11.76 6.51
N ALA A 192 2.90 12.68 5.72
CA ALA A 192 2.95 14.10 6.07
C ALA A 192 2.36 14.92 4.92
N ILE A 193 1.38 15.75 5.25
CA ILE A 193 0.61 16.56 4.30
C ILE A 193 0.81 18.03 4.68
N ASP A 194 1.33 18.83 3.76
CA ASP A 194 1.32 20.30 3.91
C ASP A 194 -0.12 20.79 3.83
N VAL A 195 -0.57 21.51 4.84
CA VAL A 195 -1.90 22.13 4.92
C VAL A 195 -1.81 23.65 5.06
N THR A 196 -0.65 24.23 4.75
CA THR A 196 -0.46 25.68 4.71
C THR A 196 -1.38 26.27 3.64
N ASP A 197 -2.30 27.16 4.04
CA ASP A 197 -3.28 27.84 3.20
C ASP A 197 -4.29 26.94 2.44
N ALA A 198 -4.72 25.82 3.06
CA ALA A 198 -5.87 25.02 2.63
C ALA A 198 -7.21 25.49 3.23
#